data_AF-A0A225UUV5-F1
#
_entry.id   AF-A0A225UUV5-F1
#
_cell.length_a   1.000
_cell.length_b   1.000
_cell.length_c   1.000
_cell.angle_alpha   90.00
_cell.angle_beta   90.00
_cell.angle_gamma   90.00
#
_symmetry.space_group_name_H-M   'P 1'
#
loop_
_entity.id
_entity.type
_entity.pdbx_description
1 polymer ?
#
loop_
_entity_poly.entity_id
_entity_poly.type
_entity_poly.pdbx_seq_one_letter_code
_entity_poly.pdbx_strand_id
1 'polypeptide(L)' 'MLVRIAANPEKSEFLTNFNAELVKLGWANENKASRWACAALPVRKPNSSEYRQTNDYRPVVLGIHD' A
#
# COMPACT_ATOMS: atom_id res chain seq x y z
N MET A 1 5.23 1.73 8.55
CA MET A 1 4.10 2.49 7.97
C MET A 1 3.35 1.52 7.08
N LEU A 2 2.24 0.96 7.53
CA LEU A 2 1.53 -0.04 6.76
C LEU A 2 0.05 0.32 6.74
N VAL A 3 -0.51 0.44 5.54
CA VAL A 3 -1.92 0.77 5.35
C VAL A 3 -2.54 -0.19 4.38
N ARG A 4 -3.78 -0.55 4.66
CA ARG A 4 -4.65 -1.26 3.72
C ARG A 4 -5.87 -0.40 3.46
N ILE A 5 -6.10 -0.06 2.20
CA ILE A 5 -7.48 0.13 1.74
C ILE A 5 -7.67 -0.61 0.42
N ALA A 6 -8.32 -1.76 0.53
CA ALA A 6 -8.97 -2.44 -0.59
C ALA A 6 -10.28 -3.06 -0.07
N ALA A 7 -11.41 -2.56 -0.58
CA ALA A 7 -12.75 -3.07 -0.25
C ALA A 7 -13.15 -4.32 -1.09
N ASN A 8 -12.30 -4.72 -2.05
CA ASN A 8 -12.55 -5.84 -2.98
C ASN A 8 -11.48 -6.94 -2.76
N PRO A 9 -11.86 -8.24 -2.73
CA PRO A 9 -10.94 -9.36 -2.53
C PRO A 9 -9.72 -9.39 -3.47
N GLU A 10 -9.90 -9.17 -4.78
CA GLU A 10 -8.82 -9.22 -5.78
C GLU A 10 -7.73 -8.19 -5.48
N LYS A 11 -8.16 -6.98 -5.12
CA LYS A 11 -7.29 -5.86 -4.77
C LYS A 11 -6.56 -6.12 -3.44
N SER A 12 -7.26 -6.70 -2.46
CA SER A 12 -6.70 -7.05 -1.15
C SER A 12 -5.65 -8.16 -1.25
N GLU A 13 -5.90 -9.16 -2.10
CA GLU A 13 -4.95 -10.23 -2.38
C GLU A 13 -3.68 -9.68 -3.07
N PHE A 14 -3.85 -8.84 -4.09
CA PHE A 14 -2.73 -8.17 -4.74
C PHE A 14 -1.86 -7.38 -3.75
N LEU A 15 -2.47 -6.51 -2.92
CA LEU A 15 -1.71 -5.72 -1.94
C LEU A 15 -1.01 -6.62 -0.91
N THR A 16 -1.62 -7.74 -0.52
CA THR A 16 -1.02 -8.67 0.44
C THR A 16 0.21 -9.34 -0.16
N ASN A 17 0.08 -9.91 -1.36
CA ASN A 17 1.18 -10.60 -2.04
C ASN A 17 2.31 -9.63 -2.41
N PHE A 18 1.96 -8.43 -2.91
CA PHE A 18 2.94 -7.40 -3.27
C PHE A 18 3.74 -6.93 -2.06
N ASN A 19 3.08 -6.60 -0.94
CA ASN A 19 3.79 -6.16 0.26
C ASN A 19 4.63 -7.28 0.91
N ALA A 20 4.19 -8.54 0.83
CA ALA A 20 4.99 -9.67 1.29
C ALA A 20 6.30 -9.79 0.50
N GLU A 21 6.26 -9.60 -0.83
CA GLU A 21 7.46 -9.60 -1.66
C GLU A 21 8.39 -8.42 -1.34
N LEU A 22 7.84 -7.22 -1.09
CA LEU A 22 8.64 -6.08 -0.64
C LEU A 22 9.38 -6.36 0.67
N VAL A 23 8.75 -7.06 1.62
CA VAL A 23 9.38 -7.46 2.87
C VAL A 23 10.47 -8.51 2.62
N LYS A 24 10.19 -9.52 1.79
CA LYS A 24 11.15 -10.56 1.42
C LYS A 24 12.39 -9.99 0.73
N LEU A 25 12.23 -8.98 -0.12
CA LEU A 25 13.33 -8.26 -0.78
C LEU A 25 14.09 -7.29 0.15
N GLY A 26 13.59 -7.09 1.38
CA GLY A 26 14.17 -6.14 2.34
C GLY A 26 13.87 -4.66 2.02
N TRP A 27 12.94 -4.38 1.10
CA TRP A 27 12.56 -3.03 0.70
C TRP A 27 11.50 -2.41 1.63
N ALA A 28 10.77 -3.26 2.34
CA ALA A 28 9.82 -2.86 3.37
C ALA A 28 10.02 -3.69 4.64
N ASN A 29 9.53 -3.18 5.77
CA ASN A 29 9.47 -3.92 7.03
C ASN A 29 8.10 -3.75 7.69
N GLU A 30 7.69 -4.76 8.45
CA GLU A 30 6.54 -4.64 9.33
C GLU A 30 6.90 -3.74 10.52
N ASN A 31 6.08 -2.72 10.77
CA ASN A 31 6.28 -1.80 11.88
C ASN A 31 4.98 -1.63 12.67
N LYS A 32 4.85 -2.40 13.76
CA LYS A 32 3.69 -2.40 14.67
C LYS A 32 3.70 -1.23 15.67
N ALA A 33 4.84 -0.58 15.86
CA ALA A 33 4.99 0.51 16.82
C ALA A 33 4.57 1.88 16.24
N SER A 34 4.58 2.01 14.91
CA SER A 34 4.26 3.28 14.25
C SER A 34 2.79 3.63 14.39
N ARG A 35 2.51 4.88 14.75
CA ARG A 35 1.18 5.48 14.74
C ARG A 35 0.86 6.18 13.41
N TRP A 36 1.79 6.16 12.46
CA TRP A 36 1.69 6.84 11.18
C TRP A 36 1.32 5.86 10.07
N ALA A 37 0.36 6.28 9.25
CA ALA A 37 -0.26 5.50 8.19
C ALA A 37 -0.52 6.40 6.96
N CYS A 38 -0.31 5.88 5.76
CA CYS A 38 -0.74 6.45 4.47
C CYS A 38 -1.27 5.36 3.54
N ALA A 39 -2.41 5.60 2.89
CA ALA A 39 -3.10 4.60 2.07
C ALA A 39 -2.23 3.96 0.99
N ALA A 40 -2.12 2.62 1.02
CA ALA A 40 -1.64 1.82 -0.11
C ALA A 40 -2.84 1.51 -1.02
N LEU A 41 -2.76 1.97 -2.27
CA LEU A 41 -3.84 1.94 -3.24
C LEU A 41 -3.43 1.06 -4.43
N PRO A 42 -4.24 0.05 -4.79
CA PRO A 42 -4.00 -0.75 -5.98
C PRO A 42 -4.61 -0.07 -7.20
N VAL A 43 -3.77 0.25 -8.19
CA VAL A 43 -4.14 0.94 -9.43
C VAL A 43 -3.95 -0.02 -10.60
N ARG A 44 -4.96 -0.18 -11.45
CA ARG A 44 -4.84 -1.00 -12.67
C ARG A 44 -3.90 -0.34 -13.66
N LYS A 45 -3.03 -1.14 -14.28
CA LYS A 45 -2.23 -0.70 -15.43
C LYS A 45 -3.16 -0.40 -16.61
N PRO A 46 -2.96 0.69 -17.37
CA PRO A 46 -3.69 0.90 -18.60
C PRO A 46 -3.52 -0.30 -19.54
N ASN A 47 -4.62 -0.74 -20.15
CA ASN A 47 -4.65 -1.85 -21.11
C ASN A 47 -4.09 -3.18 -20.57
N SER A 48 -4.17 -3.42 -19.25
CA SER A 48 -3.68 -4.64 -18.62
C SER A 48 -4.54 -5.03 -17.41
N SER A 49 -4.60 -6.33 -17.13
CA SER A 49 -5.25 -6.88 -15.93
C SER A 49 -4.38 -6.71 -14.67
N GLU A 50 -3.12 -6.34 -14.82
CA GLU A 50 -2.16 -6.21 -13.72
C GLU A 50 -2.41 -4.94 -12.88
N TYR A 51 -2.15 -5.07 -11.58
CA TYR A 51 -2.15 -3.95 -10.64
C TYR A 51 -0.74 -3.43 -10.35
N ARG A 52 -0.65 -2.16 -9.98
CA ARG A 52 0.49 -1.54 -9.29
C ARG A 52 0.02 -1.05 -7.93
N GLN A 53 0.90 -1.06 -6.93
CA GLN A 53 0.66 -0.34 -5.68
C GLN A 53 1.15 1.10 -5.82
N THR A 54 0.32 2.06 -5.43
CA THR A 54 0.71 3.45 -5.18
C THR A 54 0.46 3.77 -3.71
N ASN A 55 1.21 4.70 -3.13
CA ASN A 55 1.02 5.14 -1.76
C ASN A 55 0.59 6.61 -1.76
N ASP A 56 -0.49 6.93 -1.07
CA ASP A 56 -0.96 8.30 -0.91
C ASP A 56 -0.23 8.99 0.25
N TYR A 57 0.90 9.63 -0.05
CA TYR A 57 1.71 10.34 0.94
C TYR A 57 1.23 11.76 1.23
N ARG A 58 0.13 12.23 0.64
CA ARG A 58 -0.40 13.60 0.89
C ARG A 58 -0.56 13.91 2.38
N PRO A 59 -1.06 13.00 3.24
CA PRO A 59 -1.17 13.28 4.68
C PRO A 59 0.16 13.59 5.38
N VAL A 60 1.23 12.94 4.95
CA VAL A 60 2.57 13.15 5.53
C VAL A 60 3.23 14.41 4.97
N VAL A 61 3.06 14.67 3.67
CA VAL A 61 3.75 15.76 2.98
C VAL A 61 3.07 17.11 3.22
N LEU A 62 1.73 17.14 3.28
CA LEU A 62 0.95 18.38 3.41
C LEU A 62 0.51 18.67 4.85
N GLY A 63 0.86 17.81 5.82
CA GLY A 63 0.43 17.96 7.21
C GLY A 63 -1.08 17.85 7.42
N ILE A 64 -1.80 17.30 6.43
CA ILE A 64 -3.23 17.01 6.53
C ILE A 64 -3.34 15.69 7.30
N HIS A 65 -3.44 15.78 8.62
CA HIS A 65 -3.78 14.65 9.45
C HIS A 65 -5.29 14.43 9.39
N ASP A 66 -5.69 13.17 9.17
CA ASP A 66 -7.07 12.72 9.33
C ASP A 66 -7.53 12.87 10.79
#